data_AF-A0A812WNP8-F1
#
_entry.id   AF-A0A812WNP8-F1
#
_cell.length_a   1.000
_cell.length_b   1.000
_cell.length_c   1.000
_cell.angle_alpha   90.00
_cell.angle_beta   90.00
_cell.angle_gamma   90.00
#
_symmetry.space_group_name_H-M   'P 1'
#
loop_
_entity.id
_entity.type
_entity.pdbx_description
1 polymer ?
#
loop_
_entity_poly.entity_id
_entity_poly.type
_entity_poly.pdbx_seq_one_letter_code
_entity_poly.pdbx_strand_id
1 'polypeptide(L)'
;MAADATKFISPGKILLMDKLAAVAAVLLAAWIYADRALVFWTVFLSLAVFRHFWWRDTSAQPAPRGAEQRNCASGRPPQANEELAAARRAGVPAEHLEQVAELGRRVAARGQMEPLCDPLMLLRFLKARDFDVSAAAVMYRATIKWRATFSIQSVMMIFGTGEPYTLDGNRAAEDPTSWRWHPELHSREASLVKKYGFFGRLSQRSAGGEPVAIWRLGAADLDGHHL
;
A
#
# COMPACT_ATOMS: atom_id res chain seq x y z
N MET A 1 -33.48 33.26 -21.30
CA MET A 1 -32.09 32.78 -21.46
C MET A 1 -31.90 31.59 -20.53
N ALA A 2 -32.04 30.38 -21.05
CA ALA A 2 -31.76 29.15 -20.32
C ALA A 2 -30.30 28.76 -20.60
N ALA A 3 -29.48 28.67 -19.56
CA ALA A 3 -28.09 28.24 -19.67
C ALA A 3 -28.04 26.71 -19.49
N ASP A 4 -27.56 26.06 -20.55
CA ASP A 4 -27.30 24.63 -20.65
C ASP A 4 -26.12 24.23 -19.75
N ALA A 5 -26.34 23.25 -18.89
CA ALA A 5 -25.37 22.74 -17.91
C ALA A 5 -25.01 21.28 -18.20
N THR A 6 -24.56 21.01 -19.42
CA THR A 6 -23.93 19.73 -19.77
C THR A 6 -22.46 19.74 -19.29
N LYS A 7 -22.26 19.37 -18.02
CA LYS A 7 -20.94 19.12 -17.43
C LYS A 7 -20.29 17.91 -18.12
N PHE A 8 -19.17 18.16 -18.80
CA PHE A 8 -18.24 17.15 -19.32
C PHE A 8 -17.88 16.10 -18.25
N ILE A 9 -18.33 14.86 -18.45
CA ILE A 9 -17.84 13.70 -17.71
C ILE A 9 -16.54 13.27 -18.39
N SER A 10 -15.42 13.25 -17.65
CA SER A 10 -14.14 12.85 -18.23
C SER A 10 -14.12 11.34 -18.56
N PRO A 11 -13.48 10.92 -19.66
CA PRO A 11 -13.47 9.52 -20.11
C PRO A 11 -12.96 8.53 -19.05
N GLY A 12 -12.07 8.98 -18.15
CA GLY A 12 -11.54 8.15 -17.06
C GLY A 12 -12.56 7.80 -15.97
N LYS A 13 -13.58 8.64 -15.74
CA LYS A 13 -14.67 8.33 -14.80
C LYS A 13 -15.63 7.28 -15.37
N ILE A 14 -15.84 7.30 -16.70
CA ILE A 14 -16.69 6.32 -17.40
C ILE A 14 -16.06 4.93 -17.30
N LEU A 15 -14.73 4.83 -17.50
CA LEU A 15 -14.01 3.55 -17.41
C LEU A 15 -13.98 2.95 -15.98
N LEU A 16 -14.00 3.78 -14.94
CA LEU A 16 -14.07 3.32 -13.54
C LEU A 16 -15.49 2.86 -13.18
N MET A 17 -16.52 3.55 -13.67
CA MET A 17 -17.92 3.18 -13.43
C MET A 17 -18.28 1.89 -14.18
N ASP A 18 -17.78 1.67 -15.40
CA ASP A 18 -18.00 0.41 -16.15
C ASP A 18 -17.35 -0.80 -15.46
N LYS A 19 -16.15 -0.62 -14.89
CA LYS A 19 -15.47 -1.69 -14.14
C LYS A 19 -16.18 -2.01 -12.83
N LEU A 20 -16.69 -0.99 -12.13
CA LEU A 20 -17.48 -1.18 -10.92
C LEU A 20 -18.84 -1.81 -11.22
N ALA A 21 -19.47 -1.46 -12.34
CA ALA A 21 -20.72 -2.06 -12.79
C ALA A 21 -20.53 -3.53 -13.19
N ALA A 22 -19.43 -3.87 -13.86
CA ALA A 22 -19.12 -5.26 -14.19
C ALA A 22 -18.85 -6.12 -12.94
N VAL A 23 -18.12 -5.58 -11.95
CA VAL A 23 -17.88 -6.28 -10.67
C VAL A 23 -19.18 -6.41 -9.88
N ALA A 24 -20.02 -5.37 -9.84
CA ALA A 24 -21.31 -5.41 -9.19
C ALA A 24 -22.25 -6.42 -9.86
N ALA A 25 -22.29 -6.52 -11.19
CA ALA A 25 -23.12 -7.48 -11.91
C ALA A 25 -22.68 -8.93 -11.67
N VAL A 26 -21.37 -9.18 -11.58
CA VAL A 26 -20.82 -10.51 -11.25
C VAL A 26 -21.17 -10.89 -9.80
N LEU A 27 -21.09 -9.95 -8.86
CA LEU A 27 -21.46 -10.18 -7.46
C LEU A 27 -22.98 -10.36 -7.29
N LEU A 28 -23.80 -9.62 -8.03
CA LEU A 28 -25.26 -9.74 -8.00
C LEU A 28 -25.73 -11.07 -8.62
N ALA A 29 -25.11 -11.51 -9.72
CA ALA A 29 -25.40 -12.81 -10.32
C ALA A 29 -24.96 -13.98 -9.41
N ALA A 30 -23.85 -13.83 -8.70
CA ALA A 30 -23.41 -14.80 -7.69
C ALA A 30 -24.33 -14.83 -6.46
N TRP A 31 -24.95 -13.70 -6.11
CA TRP A 31 -25.90 -13.58 -4.99
C TRP A 31 -27.29 -14.17 -5.31
N ILE A 32 -27.76 -14.06 -6.56
CA ILE A 32 -29.08 -14.56 -6.97
C ILE A 32 -29.13 -16.09 -7.12
N TYR A 33 -27.99 -16.76 -7.35
CA TYR A 33 -27.99 -18.19 -7.76
C TYR A 33 -27.18 -19.17 -6.88
N ALA A 34 -26.55 -18.75 -5.77
CA ALA A 34 -25.65 -19.66 -5.04
C ALA A 34 -26.03 -19.88 -3.57
N ASP A 35 -26.24 -21.15 -3.23
CA ASP A 35 -26.21 -21.70 -1.87
C ASP A 35 -24.90 -21.31 -1.16
N ARG A 36 -24.97 -21.05 0.15
CA ARG A 36 -23.96 -20.34 0.96
C ARG A 36 -22.55 -20.95 0.93
N ALA A 37 -22.41 -22.20 0.48
CA ALA A 37 -21.14 -22.87 0.29
C ALA A 37 -20.34 -22.41 -0.95
N LEU A 38 -21.00 -21.89 -2.00
CA LEU A 38 -20.32 -21.52 -3.25
C LEU A 38 -19.63 -20.15 -3.18
N VAL A 39 -20.15 -19.22 -2.36
CA VAL A 39 -19.54 -17.89 -2.14
C VAL A 39 -18.17 -17.99 -1.48
N PHE A 40 -17.99 -18.97 -0.59
CA PHE A 40 -16.68 -19.25 0.02
C PHE A 40 -15.68 -19.75 -1.02
N TRP A 41 -16.11 -20.61 -1.95
CA TRP A 41 -15.25 -21.11 -3.02
C TRP A 41 -14.95 -20.06 -4.08
N THR A 42 -15.87 -19.17 -4.42
CA THR A 42 -15.61 -18.09 -5.39
C THR A 42 -14.68 -17.02 -4.84
N VAL A 43 -14.72 -16.67 -3.55
CA VAL A 43 -13.71 -15.79 -2.92
C VAL A 43 -12.33 -16.46 -2.91
N PHE A 44 -12.27 -17.76 -2.61
CA PHE A 44 -11.02 -18.52 -2.59
C PHE A 44 -10.42 -18.72 -3.99
N LEU A 45 -11.26 -19.02 -5.00
CA LEU A 45 -10.86 -19.06 -6.41
C LEU A 45 -10.54 -17.67 -6.96
N SER A 46 -11.18 -16.60 -6.50
CA SER A 46 -10.81 -15.24 -6.88
C SER A 46 -9.41 -14.88 -6.36
N LEU A 47 -9.03 -15.33 -5.16
CA LEU A 47 -7.67 -15.20 -4.62
C LEU A 47 -6.65 -16.09 -5.37
N ALA A 48 -7.04 -17.29 -5.78
CA ALA A 48 -6.18 -18.20 -6.55
C ALA A 48 -6.00 -17.76 -8.01
N VAL A 49 -7.04 -17.22 -8.65
CA VAL A 49 -6.99 -16.57 -9.97
C VAL A 49 -6.24 -15.23 -9.87
N PHE A 50 -6.33 -14.51 -8.76
CA PHE A 50 -5.46 -13.34 -8.49
C PHE A 50 -3.98 -13.74 -8.51
N ARG A 51 -3.64 -14.87 -7.89
CA ARG A 51 -2.28 -15.43 -7.87
C ARG A 51 -1.80 -15.90 -9.26
N HIS A 52 -2.70 -16.41 -10.10
CA HIS A 52 -2.34 -16.91 -11.44
C HIS A 52 -2.33 -15.82 -12.53
N PHE A 53 -3.22 -14.82 -12.44
CA PHE A 53 -3.33 -13.73 -13.41
C PHE A 53 -2.29 -12.62 -13.19
N TRP A 54 -1.82 -12.39 -11.95
CA TRP A 54 -0.70 -11.49 -11.67
C TRP A 54 0.69 -12.07 -12.01
N TRP A 55 0.77 -13.37 -12.35
CA TRP A 55 2.02 -14.05 -12.64
C TRP A 55 2.39 -14.07 -14.14
N ARG A 56 1.48 -13.66 -15.05
CA ARG A 56 1.74 -13.67 -16.50
C ARG A 56 2.04 -12.28 -17.04
N ASP A 57 3.31 -12.05 -17.33
CA ASP A 57 3.89 -10.98 -18.15
C ASP A 57 3.52 -9.52 -17.81
N THR A 58 4.38 -8.89 -17.02
CA THR A 58 4.77 -7.50 -17.24
C THR A 58 6.28 -7.44 -17.47
N SER A 59 6.75 -8.16 -18.49
CA SER A 59 8.02 -7.87 -19.12
C SER A 59 7.79 -6.76 -20.17
N ALA A 60 8.64 -5.73 -20.12
CA ALA A 60 8.69 -4.56 -21.01
C ALA A 60 7.61 -3.47 -20.88
N GLN A 61 7.91 -2.45 -20.05
CA GLN A 61 7.71 -1.05 -20.41
C GLN A 61 8.75 -0.18 -19.67
N PRO A 62 9.48 0.72 -20.36
CA PRO A 62 10.42 1.62 -19.71
C PRO A 62 9.65 2.69 -18.91
N ALA A 63 10.13 2.99 -17.70
CA ALA A 63 9.54 3.99 -16.82
C ALA A 63 9.52 5.38 -17.50
N PRO A 64 8.47 6.20 -17.27
CA PRO A 64 8.41 7.55 -17.81
C PRO A 64 9.55 8.40 -17.21
N ARG A 65 10.40 8.95 -18.09
CA ARG A 65 11.40 9.95 -17.75
C ARG A 65 10.67 11.27 -17.51
N GLY A 66 10.57 11.71 -16.26
CA GLY A 66 9.91 12.97 -15.95
C GLY A 66 9.61 13.19 -14.47
N ALA A 67 10.61 13.06 -13.61
CA ALA A 67 10.58 13.66 -12.28
C ALA A 67 11.97 14.24 -12.03
N GLU A 68 12.02 15.54 -12.28
CA GLU A 68 13.15 16.45 -12.23
C GLU A 68 13.90 16.36 -10.89
N GLN A 69 15.21 16.17 -11.00
CA GLN A 69 16.20 16.29 -9.94
C GLN A 69 16.02 17.60 -9.18
N ARG A 70 15.62 17.54 -7.91
CA ARG A 70 15.94 18.60 -6.95
C ARG A 70 16.55 17.98 -5.70
N ASN A 71 17.77 18.43 -5.42
CA ASN A 71 18.58 18.27 -4.22
C ASN A 71 19.43 16.99 -4.11
N CYS A 72 20.40 16.85 -5.02
CA CYS A 72 21.61 16.05 -4.80
C CYS A 72 22.70 16.90 -4.11
N ALA A 73 22.65 17.03 -2.79
CA ALA A 73 23.86 17.39 -2.05
C ALA A 73 24.75 16.12 -1.98
N SER A 74 25.77 16.08 -2.84
CA SER A 74 26.71 14.98 -3.12
C SER A 74 26.19 13.84 -4.01
N GLY A 75 26.34 13.99 -5.32
CA GLY A 75 26.05 12.96 -6.34
C GLY A 75 27.03 11.78 -6.35
N ARG A 76 27.60 11.37 -5.22
CA ARG A 76 28.43 10.14 -5.14
C ARG A 76 27.52 8.98 -4.74
N PRO A 77 27.48 7.86 -5.48
CA PRO A 77 26.80 6.67 -4.98
C PRO A 77 27.45 6.28 -3.65
N PRO A 78 26.68 6.01 -2.59
CA PRO A 78 27.25 5.54 -1.34
C PRO A 78 28.10 4.31 -1.63
N GLN A 79 29.31 4.27 -1.08
CA GLN A 79 30.20 3.15 -1.31
C GLN A 79 29.56 1.89 -0.69
N ALA A 80 29.81 0.70 -1.26
CA ALA A 80 29.23 -0.56 -0.74
C ALA A 80 29.45 -0.72 0.79
N ASN A 81 30.58 -0.20 1.29
CA ASN A 81 30.92 -0.19 2.72
C ASN A 81 29.99 0.69 3.57
N GLU A 82 29.48 1.80 3.03
CA GLU A 82 28.57 2.71 3.72
C GLU A 82 27.16 2.12 3.83
N GLU A 83 26.68 1.46 2.78
CA GLU A 83 25.38 0.75 2.77
C GLU A 83 25.36 -0.37 3.83
N LEU A 84 26.44 -1.16 3.90
CA LEU A 84 26.60 -2.21 4.91
C LEU A 84 26.68 -1.65 6.33
N ALA A 85 27.41 -0.55 6.53
CA ALA A 85 27.50 0.11 7.83
C ALA A 85 26.15 0.69 8.27
N ALA A 86 25.36 1.26 7.34
CA ALA A 86 24.02 1.75 7.62
C ALA A 86 23.07 0.61 8.00
N ALA A 87 23.07 -0.51 7.26
CA ALA A 87 22.27 -1.69 7.58
C ALA A 87 22.61 -2.26 8.95
N ARG A 88 23.91 -2.33 9.29
CA ARG A 88 24.37 -2.79 10.61
C ARG A 88 23.87 -1.86 11.73
N ARG A 89 23.99 -0.55 11.56
CA ARG A 89 23.48 0.43 12.54
C ARG A 89 21.96 0.36 12.72
N ALA A 90 21.22 0.02 11.66
CA ALA A 90 19.78 -0.17 11.72
C ALA A 90 19.37 -1.48 12.42
N GLY A 91 20.31 -2.36 12.78
CA GLY A 91 20.03 -3.62 13.47
C GLY A 91 19.73 -4.80 12.54
N VAL A 92 20.15 -4.74 11.27
CA VAL A 92 20.09 -5.90 10.37
C VAL A 92 21.08 -6.97 10.87
N PRO A 93 20.66 -8.25 10.99
CA PRO A 93 21.55 -9.36 11.36
C PRO A 93 22.74 -9.50 10.41
N ALA A 94 23.90 -9.90 10.95
CA ALA A 94 25.17 -9.89 10.22
C ALA A 94 25.12 -10.74 8.94
N GLU A 95 24.44 -11.88 9.00
CA GLU A 95 24.24 -12.84 7.92
C GLU A 95 23.41 -12.31 6.74
N HIS A 96 22.66 -11.21 6.93
CA HIS A 96 21.78 -10.64 5.91
C HIS A 96 22.22 -9.26 5.41
N LEU A 97 23.33 -8.71 5.93
CA LEU A 97 23.81 -7.38 5.56
C LEU A 97 24.06 -7.25 4.05
N GLU A 98 24.71 -8.24 3.44
CA GLU A 98 25.02 -8.23 2.01
C GLU A 98 23.77 -8.30 1.14
N GLN A 99 22.80 -9.14 1.54
CA GLN A 99 21.55 -9.30 0.81
C GLN A 99 20.70 -8.02 0.86
N VAL A 100 20.66 -7.34 2.01
CA VAL A 100 19.96 -6.06 2.17
C VAL A 100 20.62 -4.97 1.31
N ALA A 101 21.96 -4.88 1.33
CA ALA A 101 22.67 -3.91 0.51
C ALA A 101 22.49 -4.19 -0.99
N GLU A 102 22.54 -5.46 -1.40
CA GLU A 102 22.31 -5.86 -2.79
C GLU A 102 20.90 -5.58 -3.27
N LEU A 103 19.88 -5.88 -2.45
CA LEU A 103 18.50 -5.51 -2.76
C LEU A 103 18.38 -3.98 -2.93
N GLY A 104 18.93 -3.20 -2.01
CA GLY A 104 18.92 -1.73 -2.06
C GLY A 104 19.49 -1.20 -3.37
N ARG A 105 20.63 -1.73 -3.82
CA ARG A 105 21.21 -1.39 -5.14
C ARG A 105 20.29 -1.79 -6.29
N ARG A 106 19.75 -3.00 -6.27
CA ARG A 106 18.95 -3.56 -7.37
C ARG A 106 17.61 -2.86 -7.58
N VAL A 107 16.99 -2.39 -6.50
CA VAL A 107 15.75 -1.60 -6.58
C VAL A 107 16.00 -0.09 -6.62
N ALA A 108 17.27 0.32 -6.61
CA ALA A 108 17.69 1.72 -6.48
C ALA A 108 17.00 2.42 -5.30
N ALA A 109 16.78 1.70 -4.19
CA ALA A 109 16.14 2.24 -3.00
C ALA A 109 17.12 3.15 -2.25
N ARG A 110 17.25 4.39 -2.74
CA ARG A 110 18.27 5.35 -2.31
C ARG A 110 17.65 6.71 -1.96
N GLY A 111 18.27 7.37 -0.98
CA GLY A 111 17.96 8.75 -0.61
C GLY A 111 16.87 8.87 0.46
N GLN A 112 16.73 10.09 1.00
CA GLN A 112 15.80 10.40 2.10
C GLN A 112 14.32 10.43 1.68
N MET A 113 14.03 10.46 0.37
CA MET A 113 12.68 10.58 -0.20
C MET A 113 12.10 9.25 -0.73
N GLU A 114 12.90 8.20 -0.83
CA GLU A 114 12.39 6.89 -1.26
C GLU A 114 11.66 6.23 -0.08
N PRO A 115 10.36 5.92 -0.20
CA PRO A 115 9.49 5.58 0.94
C PRO A 115 9.88 4.32 1.70
N LEU A 116 10.61 3.41 1.06
CA LEU A 116 10.87 2.05 1.54
C LEU A 116 12.37 1.70 1.53
N CYS A 117 13.24 2.71 1.57
CA CYS A 117 14.70 2.53 1.52
C CYS A 117 15.35 2.16 2.86
N ASP A 118 14.59 2.16 3.96
CA ASP A 118 15.12 1.79 5.28
C ASP A 118 15.65 0.34 5.28
N PRO A 119 16.85 0.06 5.84
CA PRO A 119 17.43 -1.28 5.82
C PRO A 119 16.56 -2.38 6.45
N LEU A 120 15.81 -2.06 7.52
CA LEU A 120 14.89 -3.02 8.14
C LEU A 120 13.66 -3.25 7.26
N MET A 121 13.20 -2.23 6.52
CA MET A 121 12.15 -2.39 5.51
C MET A 121 12.60 -3.28 4.35
N LEU A 122 13.82 -3.11 3.84
CA LEU A 122 14.39 -4.00 2.82
C LEU A 122 14.53 -5.45 3.33
N LEU A 123 14.94 -5.61 4.59
CA LEU A 123 14.99 -6.93 5.24
C LEU A 123 13.60 -7.61 5.29
N ARG A 124 12.51 -6.85 5.47
CA ARG A 124 11.15 -7.42 5.44
C ARG A 124 10.79 -7.97 4.06
N PHE A 125 11.20 -7.31 2.98
CA PHE A 125 11.01 -7.83 1.61
C PHE A 125 11.80 -9.12 1.38
N LEU A 126 13.04 -9.19 1.87
CA LEU A 126 13.86 -10.40 1.80
C LEU A 126 13.23 -11.55 2.58
N LYS A 127 12.86 -11.31 3.85
CA LYS A 127 12.20 -12.33 4.69
C LYS A 127 10.93 -12.87 4.06
N ALA A 128 10.15 -12.02 3.39
CA ALA A 128 8.92 -12.43 2.71
C ALA A 128 9.15 -13.31 1.47
N ARG A 129 10.39 -13.42 0.98
CA ARG A 129 10.79 -14.17 -0.22
C ARG A 129 11.95 -15.11 0.08
N ASP A 130 12.04 -15.63 1.30
CA ASP A 130 13.06 -16.59 1.73
C ASP A 130 14.49 -16.13 1.39
N PHE A 131 14.73 -14.82 1.48
CA PHE A 131 15.98 -14.13 1.16
C PHE A 131 16.42 -14.21 -0.32
N ASP A 132 15.52 -14.57 -1.24
CA ASP A 132 15.73 -14.41 -2.69
C ASP A 132 15.66 -12.92 -3.05
N VAL A 133 16.82 -12.35 -3.35
CA VAL A 133 17.00 -10.94 -3.74
C VAL A 133 16.24 -10.59 -5.02
N SER A 134 16.17 -11.49 -6.00
CA SER A 134 15.46 -11.25 -7.26
C SER A 134 13.95 -11.18 -7.02
N ALA A 135 13.40 -12.16 -6.29
CA ALA A 135 11.98 -12.20 -5.96
C ALA A 135 11.58 -11.02 -5.05
N ALA A 136 12.43 -10.66 -4.08
CA ALA A 136 12.24 -9.49 -3.23
C ALA A 136 12.22 -8.18 -4.04
N ALA A 137 13.11 -8.04 -5.03
CA ALA A 137 13.13 -6.86 -5.90
C ALA A 137 11.85 -6.72 -6.74
N VAL A 138 11.29 -7.83 -7.23
CA VAL A 138 9.98 -7.84 -7.92
C VAL A 138 8.87 -7.39 -6.96
N MET A 139 8.84 -7.95 -5.74
CA MET A 139 7.85 -7.58 -4.72
C MET A 139 7.95 -6.09 -4.34
N TYR A 140 9.16 -5.56 -4.17
CA TYR A 140 9.41 -4.15 -3.89
C TYR A 140 8.81 -3.26 -4.98
N ARG A 141 9.16 -3.50 -6.24
CA ARG A 141 8.70 -2.69 -7.38
C ARG A 141 7.18 -2.76 -7.55
N ALA A 142 6.59 -3.94 -7.37
CA ALA A 142 5.14 -4.10 -7.35
C ALA A 142 4.49 -3.29 -6.23
N THR A 143 5.12 -3.23 -5.06
CA THR A 143 4.65 -2.44 -3.92
C THR A 143 4.71 -0.94 -4.22
N ILE A 144 5.83 -0.44 -4.77
CA ILE A 144 5.95 0.97 -5.19
C ILE A 144 4.87 1.32 -6.22
N LYS A 145 4.66 0.47 -7.23
CA LYS A 145 3.60 0.66 -8.23
C LYS A 145 2.21 0.71 -7.58
N TRP A 146 1.92 -0.22 -6.68
CA TRP A 146 0.65 -0.23 -5.96
C TRP A 146 0.44 1.05 -5.14
N ARG A 147 1.46 1.52 -4.42
CA ARG A 147 1.43 2.77 -3.63
C ARG A 147 1.10 3.99 -4.49
N ALA A 148 1.63 4.05 -5.71
CA ALA A 148 1.30 5.12 -6.66
C ALA A 148 -0.13 5.03 -7.20
N THR A 149 -0.73 3.84 -7.24
CA THR A 149 -2.12 3.64 -7.71
C THR A 149 -3.17 3.78 -6.61
N PHE A 150 -2.80 3.53 -5.36
CA PHE A 150 -3.70 3.57 -4.22
C PHE A 150 -3.54 4.90 -3.48
N SER A 151 -4.65 5.61 -3.24
CA SER A 151 -4.63 6.94 -2.62
C SER A 151 -4.33 6.88 -1.11
N ILE A 152 -3.12 6.48 -0.72
CA ILE A 152 -2.66 6.44 0.68
C ILE A 152 -2.84 7.82 1.31
N GLN A 153 -2.51 8.89 0.59
CA GLN A 153 -2.72 10.26 1.05
C GLN A 153 -4.16 10.49 1.52
N SER A 154 -5.15 10.14 0.69
CA SER A 154 -6.56 10.30 1.03
C SER A 154 -6.93 9.51 2.27
N VAL A 155 -6.48 8.25 2.37
CA VAL A 155 -6.72 7.43 3.58
C VAL A 155 -6.11 8.10 4.81
N MET A 156 -4.84 8.51 4.74
CA MET A 156 -4.15 9.12 5.88
C MET A 156 -4.81 10.43 6.35
N MET A 157 -5.36 11.23 5.43
CA MET A 157 -6.09 12.47 5.74
C MET A 157 -7.53 12.22 6.22
N ILE A 158 -8.21 11.20 5.72
CA ILE A 158 -9.58 10.87 6.14
C ILE A 158 -9.60 10.42 7.61
N PHE A 159 -8.59 9.64 8.01
CA PHE A 159 -8.56 8.95 9.31
C PHE A 159 -7.63 9.60 10.36
N GLY A 160 -6.92 10.67 9.99
CA GLY A 160 -6.04 11.38 10.92
C GLY A 160 -5.32 12.56 10.30
N THR A 161 -4.34 13.07 11.04
CA THR A 161 -3.56 14.25 10.67
C THR A 161 -2.14 14.16 11.23
N GLY A 162 -1.29 15.14 10.91
CA GLY A 162 0.07 15.28 11.47
C GLY A 162 1.19 14.83 10.54
N GLU A 163 0.88 14.13 9.44
CA GLU A 163 1.87 13.74 8.43
C GLU A 163 1.39 14.06 7.01
N PRO A 164 2.19 14.82 6.23
CA PRO A 164 1.90 15.04 4.83
C PRO A 164 2.26 13.81 4.01
N TYR A 165 1.45 13.53 2.99
CA TYR A 165 1.68 12.46 2.01
C TYR A 165 1.60 13.03 0.59
N THR A 166 2.44 12.53 -0.31
CA THR A 166 2.41 12.82 -1.74
C THR A 166 1.31 12.01 -2.44
N LEU A 167 0.99 12.41 -3.68
CA LEU A 167 0.01 11.70 -4.52
C LEU A 167 0.44 10.27 -4.84
N ASP A 168 1.75 10.00 -4.90
CA ASP A 168 2.31 8.64 -5.10
C ASP A 168 2.27 7.78 -3.83
N GLY A 169 1.59 8.27 -2.78
CA GLY A 169 1.39 7.56 -1.52
C GLY A 169 2.60 7.57 -0.59
N ASN A 170 3.61 8.41 -0.86
CA ASN A 170 4.82 8.52 -0.07
C ASN A 170 4.69 9.58 1.01
N ARG A 171 5.38 9.37 2.13
CA ARG A 171 5.40 10.37 3.19
C ARG A 171 6.25 11.55 2.74
N ALA A 172 5.73 12.76 2.87
CA ALA A 172 6.38 14.01 2.46
C ALA A 172 6.97 14.76 3.67
N ALA A 173 7.38 14.04 4.71
CA ALA A 173 7.90 14.64 5.92
C ALA A 173 9.35 15.10 5.73
N GLU A 174 9.68 16.26 6.30
CA GLU A 174 11.04 16.81 6.31
C GLU A 174 12.02 15.91 7.07
N ASP A 175 11.55 15.29 8.16
CA ASP A 175 12.32 14.34 8.94
C ASP A 175 11.75 12.92 8.80
N PRO A 176 12.48 11.98 8.18
CA PRO A 176 12.04 10.62 8.01
C PRO A 176 12.03 9.81 9.31
N THR A 177 12.72 10.27 10.37
CA THR A 177 12.87 9.52 11.63
C THR A 177 11.79 9.82 12.67
N SER A 178 11.19 11.02 12.64
CA SER A 178 10.02 11.33 13.45
C SER A 178 8.77 10.67 12.88
N TRP A 179 7.74 10.50 13.69
CA TRP A 179 6.39 10.14 13.25
C TRP A 179 5.38 10.90 14.10
N ARG A 180 4.61 11.79 13.46
CA ARG A 180 3.68 12.73 14.08
C ARG A 180 2.23 12.45 13.71
N TRP A 181 1.97 11.43 12.90
CA TRP A 181 0.60 11.13 12.50
C TRP A 181 -0.16 10.60 13.71
N HIS A 182 -1.33 11.17 13.95
CA HIS A 182 -2.25 10.69 14.97
C HIS A 182 -3.67 10.53 14.40
N PRO A 183 -4.40 9.51 14.88
CA PRO A 183 -5.76 9.28 14.43
C PRO A 183 -6.65 10.43 14.89
N GLU A 184 -7.48 10.94 13.99
CA GLU A 184 -8.44 11.99 14.28
C GLU A 184 -9.65 11.85 13.34
N LEU A 185 -10.85 11.99 13.89
CA LEU A 185 -12.09 11.59 13.22
C LEU A 185 -12.82 12.83 12.70
N HIS A 186 -12.17 13.58 11.83
CA HIS A 186 -12.75 14.80 11.27
C HIS A 186 -13.74 14.54 10.14
N SER A 187 -13.59 13.39 9.47
CA SER A 187 -14.43 13.02 8.33
C SER A 187 -15.66 12.22 8.78
N ARG A 188 -16.74 12.34 7.99
CA ARG A 188 -17.94 11.51 8.16
C ARG A 188 -17.59 10.04 7.96
N GLU A 189 -16.73 9.75 7.00
CA GLU A 189 -16.23 8.43 6.66
C GLU A 189 -15.50 7.79 7.84
N ALA A 190 -14.55 8.50 8.47
CA ALA A 190 -13.84 7.97 9.63
C ALA A 190 -14.78 7.76 10.84
N SER A 191 -15.77 8.64 11.01
CA SER A 191 -16.79 8.50 12.05
C SER A 191 -17.66 7.26 11.84
N LEU A 192 -18.10 7.01 10.60
CA LEU A 192 -18.88 5.82 10.23
C LEU A 192 -18.05 4.54 10.41
N VAL A 193 -16.80 4.54 9.95
CA VAL A 193 -15.89 3.39 10.12
C VAL A 193 -15.58 3.14 11.59
N LYS A 194 -15.45 4.16 12.45
CA LYS A 194 -15.31 3.92 13.89
C LYS A 194 -16.59 3.33 14.52
N LYS A 195 -17.76 3.78 14.06
CA LYS A 195 -19.05 3.36 14.63
C LYS A 195 -19.45 1.95 14.19
N TYR A 196 -19.24 1.64 12.91
CA TYR A 196 -19.73 0.40 12.28
C TYR A 196 -18.61 -0.51 11.78
N GLY A 197 -17.37 -0.02 11.73
CA GLY A 197 -16.23 -0.84 11.36
C GLY A 197 -15.99 -1.91 12.40
N PHE A 198 -15.79 -3.13 11.93
CA PHE A 198 -15.48 -4.30 12.74
C PHE A 198 -13.97 -4.47 12.93
N PHE A 199 -13.17 -3.42 12.78
CA PHE A 199 -11.72 -3.46 12.99
C PHE A 199 -11.24 -2.24 13.76
N GLY A 200 -10.14 -2.39 14.49
CA GLY A 200 -9.56 -1.29 15.25
C GLY A 200 -8.22 -1.63 15.89
N ARG A 201 -7.69 -0.69 16.66
CA ARG A 201 -6.47 -0.85 17.44
C ARG A 201 -6.80 -0.80 18.92
N LEU A 202 -6.27 -1.73 19.72
CA LEU A 202 -6.39 -1.67 21.17
C LEU A 202 -5.49 -0.57 21.73
N SER A 203 -5.92 0.05 22.84
CA SER A 203 -5.07 0.95 23.62
C SER A 203 -3.93 0.19 24.31
N GLN A 204 -4.22 -1.04 24.75
CA GLN A 204 -3.24 -1.95 25.31
C GLN A 204 -2.32 -2.52 24.22
N ARG A 205 -1.05 -2.69 24.58
CA ARG A 205 -0.05 -3.40 23.77
C ARG A 205 -0.02 -4.87 24.19
N SER A 206 0.53 -5.73 23.35
CA SER A 206 0.87 -7.11 23.73
C SER A 206 1.91 -7.14 24.86
N ALA A 207 2.16 -8.33 25.41
CA ALA A 207 3.23 -8.54 26.39
C ALA A 207 4.63 -8.18 25.84
N GLY A 208 4.85 -8.32 24.52
CA GLY A 208 6.08 -7.92 23.83
C GLY A 208 6.13 -6.43 23.47
N GLY A 209 5.07 -5.67 23.79
CA GLY A 209 4.99 -4.25 23.49
C GLY A 209 4.56 -3.92 22.06
N GLU A 210 4.18 -4.90 21.24
CA GLU A 210 3.63 -4.66 19.90
C GLU A 210 2.23 -4.02 19.94
N PRO A 211 1.89 -3.17 18.95
CA PRO A 211 0.51 -2.70 18.79
C PRO A 211 -0.41 -3.85 18.39
N VAL A 212 -1.59 -3.93 19.02
CA VAL A 212 -2.58 -4.97 18.72
C VAL A 212 -3.68 -4.39 17.84
N ALA A 213 -3.82 -4.93 16.63
CA ALA A 213 -4.97 -4.72 15.77
C ALA A 213 -5.98 -5.85 16.00
N ILE A 214 -7.27 -5.51 16.09
CA ILE A 214 -8.37 -6.45 16.30
C ILE A 214 -9.36 -6.38 15.16
N TRP A 215 -9.79 -7.55 14.68
CA TRP A 215 -10.85 -7.70 13.70
C TRP A 215 -11.98 -8.53 14.32
N ARG A 216 -13.17 -7.94 14.43
CA ARG A 216 -14.39 -8.49 15.05
C ARG A 216 -15.37 -8.93 13.96
N LEU A 217 -14.93 -9.84 13.08
CA LEU A 217 -15.70 -10.27 11.91
C LEU A 217 -17.11 -10.78 12.26
N GLY A 218 -17.29 -11.42 13.42
CA GLY A 218 -18.61 -11.89 13.87
C GLY A 218 -19.60 -10.77 14.25
N ALA A 219 -19.13 -9.52 14.37
CA ALA A 219 -19.94 -8.34 14.59
C ALA A 219 -20.08 -7.49 13.31
N ALA A 220 -19.61 -7.99 12.17
CA ALA A 220 -19.79 -7.31 10.89
C ALA A 220 -21.26 -7.43 10.47
N ASP A 221 -21.98 -6.32 10.57
CA ASP A 221 -23.31 -6.20 9.97
C ASP A 221 -23.15 -5.77 8.51
N LEU A 222 -23.22 -6.75 7.61
CA LEU A 222 -23.12 -6.52 6.16
C LEU A 222 -24.47 -6.21 5.52
N ASP A 223 -25.58 -6.43 6.25
CA ASP A 223 -26.95 -6.27 5.75
C ASP A 223 -27.57 -4.92 6.18
N GLY A 224 -27.04 -4.29 7.23
CA GLY A 224 -27.65 -3.14 7.90
C GLY A 224 -27.20 -1.76 7.42
N HIS A 225 -27.67 -1.29 6.27
CA HIS A 225 -27.72 0.15 5.94
C HIS A 225 -29.02 0.53 5.21
N HIS A 226 -30.12 0.68 5.96
CA HIS A 226 -31.17 1.62 5.59
C HIS A 226 -30.75 3.00 6.13
N LEU A 227 -30.24 3.86 5.24
CA LEU A 227 -30.02 5.29 5.51
C LEU A 227 -31.28 6.10 5.19
#